data_AF-A0A315XYU9-F1
#
_entry.id   AF-A0A315XYU9-F1
#
_cell.length_a   1.000
_cell.length_b   1.000
_cell.length_c   1.000
_cell.angle_alpha   90.00
_cell.angle_beta   90.00
_cell.angle_gamma   90.00
#
_symmetry.space_group_name_H-M   'P 1'
#
loop_
_entity.id
_entity.type
_entity.pdbx_description
1 polymer ?
#
loop_
_entity_poly.entity_id
_entity_poly.type
_entity_poly.pdbx_seq_one_letter_code
_entity_poly.pdbx_strand_id
1 'polypeptide(L)'
;MSTDERIKKITDIIIEWAEEKAKEGEIEFDKTFCKDAVVRYKTSNMTLLIPNNSDGKNSGFDDNTRPDHYAYEIECLVTKLKLRLAINYQNISDETRKKCEELLEKYKMMPHDDVTPPTQFRRLCLYEYKINDSTNEEKIREEMDKLFYQMKGYEEFICYKMDEEKNKKAE
;
A
#
# COMPACT_ATOMS: atom_id res chain seq x y z
N MET A 1 -7.98 -10.90 -26.79
CA MET A 1 -7.42 -9.88 -25.89
C MET A 1 -6.02 -10.33 -25.50
N SER A 2 -5.02 -9.50 -25.77
CA SER A 2 -3.64 -9.76 -25.35
C SER A 2 -3.51 -9.67 -23.82
N THR A 3 -2.39 -10.16 -23.29
CA THR A 3 -2.06 -10.01 -21.86
C THR A 3 -2.04 -8.55 -21.44
N ASP A 4 -1.43 -7.67 -22.24
CA ASP A 4 -1.31 -6.25 -21.92
C ASP A 4 -2.66 -5.53 -21.97
N GLU A 5 -3.53 -5.89 -22.92
CA GLU A 5 -4.90 -5.39 -22.97
C GLU A 5 -5.71 -5.81 -21.75
N ARG A 6 -5.52 -7.06 -21.28
CA ARG A 6 -6.18 -7.55 -20.07
C ARG A 6 -5.71 -6.79 -18.83
N ILE A 7 -4.40 -6.66 -18.64
CA ILE A 7 -3.82 -5.91 -17.51
C ILE A 7 -4.34 -4.48 -17.53
N LYS A 8 -4.25 -3.80 -18.67
CA LYS A 8 -4.71 -2.41 -18.80
C LYS A 8 -6.17 -2.26 -18.41
N LYS A 9 -7.05 -3.12 -18.93
CA LYS A 9 -8.48 -3.08 -18.59
C LYS A 9 -8.72 -3.23 -17.09
N ILE A 10 -8.00 -4.14 -16.44
CA ILE A 10 -8.14 -4.36 -15.00
C ILE A 10 -7.58 -3.17 -14.21
N THR A 11 -6.42 -2.64 -14.60
CA THR A 11 -5.84 -1.43 -14.01
C THR A 11 -6.79 -0.24 -14.13
N ASP A 12 -7.44 -0.04 -15.28
CA ASP A 12 -8.41 1.04 -15.48
C ASP A 12 -9.60 0.92 -14.49
N ILE A 13 -10.13 -0.29 -14.28
CA ILE A 13 -11.17 -0.57 -13.27
C ILE A 13 -10.68 -0.22 -11.85
N ILE A 14 -9.44 -0.57 -11.51
CA ILE A 14 -8.86 -0.28 -10.20
C ILE A 14 -8.65 1.22 -10.00
N ILE A 15 -8.28 1.95 -11.06
CA ILE A 15 -8.15 3.42 -11.03
C ILE A 15 -9.53 4.05 -10.78
N GLU A 16 -10.57 3.63 -11.49
CA GLU A 16 -11.93 4.15 -11.28
C GLU A 16 -12.39 3.90 -9.84
N TRP A 17 -12.19 2.68 -9.33
CA TRP A 17 -12.46 2.34 -7.93
C TRP A 17 -11.68 3.23 -6.95
N ALA A 18 -10.40 3.51 -7.22
CA ALA A 18 -9.58 4.37 -6.35
C ALA A 18 -10.06 5.84 -6.40
N GLU A 19 -10.46 6.34 -7.57
CA GLU A 19 -11.06 7.66 -7.71
C GLU A 19 -12.38 7.78 -6.94
N GLU A 20 -13.21 6.73 -6.92
CA GLU A 20 -14.44 6.66 -6.11
C GLU A 20 -14.11 6.71 -4.61
N LYS A 21 -13.19 5.88 -4.12
CA LYS A 21 -12.78 5.88 -2.71
C LYS A 21 -12.14 7.19 -2.27
N ALA A 22 -11.40 7.84 -3.16
CA ALA A 22 -10.85 9.17 -2.88
C ALA A 22 -11.94 10.24 -2.76
N LYS A 23 -12.99 10.19 -3.59
CA LYS A 23 -14.16 11.08 -3.47
C LYS A 23 -14.93 10.85 -2.17
N GLU A 24 -14.97 9.62 -1.68
CA GLU A 24 -15.53 9.26 -0.37
C GLU A 24 -14.66 9.72 0.81
N GLY A 25 -13.44 10.21 0.55
CA GLY A 25 -12.48 10.61 1.59
C GLY A 25 -11.79 9.44 2.27
N GLU A 26 -11.89 8.25 1.68
CA GLU A 26 -11.38 7.00 2.28
C GLU A 26 -9.90 6.76 2.01
N ILE A 27 -9.40 7.27 0.89
CA ILE A 27 -7.99 7.19 0.50
C ILE A 27 -7.51 8.51 -0.09
N GLU A 28 -6.20 8.74 -0.01
CA GLU A 28 -5.49 9.79 -0.71
C GLU A 28 -4.96 9.21 -2.03
N PHE A 29 -5.64 9.52 -3.14
CA PHE A 29 -5.29 9.00 -4.46
C PHE A 29 -4.79 10.11 -5.39
N ASP A 30 -3.66 9.85 -6.04
CA ASP A 30 -3.13 10.69 -7.11
C ASP A 30 -2.81 9.81 -8.31
N LYS A 31 -3.57 9.97 -9.38
CA LYS A 31 -3.42 9.19 -10.61
C LYS A 31 -2.04 9.33 -11.24
N THR A 32 -1.36 10.47 -11.05
CA THR A 32 0.00 10.68 -11.56
C THR A 32 1.03 9.77 -10.89
N PHE A 33 0.71 9.24 -9.70
CA PHE A 33 1.56 8.34 -8.94
C PHE A 33 1.45 6.86 -9.37
N CYS A 34 0.48 6.56 -10.23
CA CYS A 34 0.27 5.22 -10.79
C CYS A 34 1.23 4.98 -11.96
N LYS A 35 1.79 3.77 -12.05
CA LYS A 35 2.68 3.37 -13.16
C LYS A 35 2.29 2.00 -13.66
N ASP A 36 2.20 1.87 -14.98
CA ASP A 36 1.96 0.59 -15.66
C ASP A 36 0.78 -0.19 -15.08
N ALA A 37 1.05 -1.31 -14.40
CA ALA A 37 0.08 -2.20 -13.79
C ALA A 37 -0.10 -1.98 -12.28
N VAL A 38 0.40 -0.87 -11.74
CA VAL A 38 0.43 -0.56 -10.31
C VAL A 38 -0.35 0.72 -10.03
N VAL A 39 -1.44 0.57 -9.28
CA VAL A 39 -2.22 1.67 -8.74
C VAL A 39 -1.72 1.97 -7.33
N ARG A 40 -1.46 3.24 -7.02
CA ARG A 40 -0.92 3.67 -5.74
C ARG A 40 -1.84 4.64 -5.02
N TYR A 41 -1.99 4.45 -3.71
CA TYR A 41 -2.71 5.39 -2.85
C TYR A 41 -2.14 5.40 -1.44
N LYS A 42 -2.59 6.36 -0.65
CA LYS A 42 -2.29 6.50 0.78
C LYS A 42 -3.58 6.56 1.59
N THR A 43 -3.41 6.55 2.90
CA THR A 43 -4.47 6.69 3.89
C THR A 43 -3.97 7.63 4.97
N SER A 44 -4.85 8.42 5.56
CA SER A 44 -4.43 9.35 6.60
C SER A 44 -3.93 8.61 7.86
N ASN A 45 -4.51 7.45 8.18
CA ASN A 45 -4.08 6.61 9.29
C ASN A 45 -2.63 6.14 9.14
N MET A 46 -2.26 5.53 8.00
CA MET A 46 -0.88 5.09 7.80
C MET A 46 0.09 6.28 7.71
N THR A 47 -0.36 7.46 7.27
CA THR A 47 0.45 8.69 7.29
C THR A 47 0.80 9.14 8.71
N LEU A 48 -0.05 8.87 9.71
CA LEU A 48 0.28 9.13 11.11
C LEU A 48 1.40 8.21 11.61
N LEU A 49 1.50 6.99 11.07
CA LEU A 49 2.50 5.99 11.44
C LEU A 49 3.82 6.20 10.70
N ILE A 50 3.73 6.46 9.39
CA ILE A 50 4.85 6.70 8.48
C ILE A 50 4.65 8.08 7.86
N PRO A 51 5.04 9.15 8.59
CA PRO A 51 4.88 10.51 8.10
C PRO A 51 5.72 10.76 6.86
N ASN A 52 5.26 11.71 6.04
CA ASN A 52 6.02 12.23 4.91
C ASN A 52 7.30 12.92 5.38
N ASN A 53 8.25 13.10 4.45
CA ASN A 53 9.48 13.82 4.75
C ASN A 53 9.19 15.25 5.21
N SER A 54 9.51 15.57 6.46
CA SER A 54 9.29 16.92 7.04
C SER A 54 10.19 17.97 6.41
N ASP A 55 11.34 17.58 5.85
CA ASP A 55 12.33 18.50 5.26
C ASP A 55 12.03 18.80 3.77
N GLY A 56 10.90 18.31 3.23
CA GLY A 56 10.55 18.47 1.82
C GLY A 56 11.47 17.71 0.86
N LYS A 57 12.36 16.85 1.38
CA LYS A 57 13.22 15.99 0.55
C LYS A 57 12.40 14.85 -0.03
N ASN A 58 12.59 14.61 -1.31
CA ASN A 58 11.86 13.55 -1.99
C ASN A 58 12.29 12.17 -1.48
N SER A 59 11.30 11.30 -1.31
CA SER A 59 11.43 9.97 -0.71
C SER A 59 11.91 8.91 -1.70
N GLY A 60 12.17 9.28 -2.97
CA GLY A 60 12.59 8.35 -4.01
C GLY A 60 11.48 7.56 -4.68
N PHE A 61 10.22 7.79 -4.29
CA PHE A 61 9.08 7.38 -5.11
C PHE A 61 8.95 8.29 -6.34
N ASP A 62 8.75 7.67 -7.50
CA ASP A 62 8.49 8.29 -8.81
C ASP A 62 9.43 9.46 -9.19
N ASP A 63 10.55 9.10 -9.85
CA ASP A 63 11.59 10.02 -10.33
C ASP A 63 12.13 11.01 -9.27
N ASN A 64 12.02 10.63 -7.98
CA ASN A 64 12.32 11.48 -6.82
C ASN A 64 11.53 12.80 -6.80
N THR A 65 10.22 12.78 -7.05
CA THR A 65 9.41 14.01 -7.08
C THR A 65 8.45 14.16 -5.88
N ARG A 66 8.22 13.09 -5.13
CA ARG A 66 7.26 13.07 -4.01
C ARG A 66 7.96 12.90 -2.65
N PRO A 67 7.41 13.47 -1.56
CA PRO A 67 7.94 13.30 -0.20
C PRO A 67 7.36 12.06 0.53
N ASP A 68 6.51 11.27 -0.13
CA ASP A 68 5.77 10.16 0.48
C ASP A 68 6.68 8.95 0.75
N HIS A 69 6.89 8.56 2.01
CA HIS A 69 7.74 7.41 2.36
C HIS A 69 7.06 6.05 2.18
N TYR A 70 5.77 6.03 1.88
CA TYR A 70 5.04 4.80 1.66
C TYR A 70 3.93 4.98 0.62
N ALA A 71 3.44 3.84 0.12
CA ALA A 71 2.21 3.75 -0.65
C ALA A 71 1.58 2.37 -0.42
N TYR A 72 0.26 2.30 -0.46
CA TYR A 72 -0.41 1.06 -0.79
C TYR A 72 -0.35 0.88 -2.30
N GLU A 73 0.14 -0.28 -2.75
CA GLU A 73 0.22 -0.67 -4.15
C GLU A 73 -0.80 -1.78 -4.42
N ILE A 74 -1.76 -1.53 -5.31
CA ILE A 74 -2.54 -2.59 -5.96
C ILE A 74 -1.86 -2.89 -7.28
N GLU A 75 -1.21 -4.05 -7.36
CA GLU A 75 -0.55 -4.53 -8.58
C GLU A 75 -1.44 -5.56 -9.28
N CYS A 76 -1.75 -5.31 -10.55
CA CYS A 76 -2.37 -6.27 -11.43
C CYS A 76 -1.32 -7.09 -12.17
N LEU A 77 -1.11 -8.33 -11.72
CA LEU A 77 -0.38 -9.34 -12.45
C LEU A 77 -1.36 -10.16 -13.28
N VAL A 78 -0.94 -10.66 -14.44
CA VAL A 78 -1.79 -11.38 -15.43
C VAL A 78 -2.84 -12.30 -14.81
N THR A 79 -2.45 -13.04 -13.76
CA THR A 79 -3.27 -14.06 -13.09
C THR A 79 -3.61 -13.72 -11.64
N LYS A 80 -3.25 -12.54 -11.14
CA LYS A 80 -3.49 -12.17 -9.74
C LYS A 80 -3.48 -10.67 -9.47
N LEU A 81 -4.25 -10.27 -8.48
CA LEU A 81 -4.18 -8.94 -7.87
C LEU A 81 -3.44 -9.06 -6.54
N LYS A 82 -2.54 -8.12 -6.28
CA LYS A 82 -1.82 -8.04 -5.00
C LYS A 82 -2.02 -6.67 -4.38
N LEU A 83 -2.38 -6.65 -3.10
CA LEU A 83 -2.27 -5.46 -2.28
C LEU A 83 -1.00 -5.53 -1.45
N ARG A 84 -0.17 -4.50 -1.56
CA ARG A 84 1.09 -4.38 -0.83
C ARG A 84 1.19 -3.05 -0.11
N LEU A 85 1.78 -3.05 1.07
CA LEU A 85 2.34 -1.86 1.68
C LEU A 85 3.79 -1.72 1.21
N ALA A 86 4.07 -0.68 0.43
CA ALA A 86 5.39 -0.35 -0.07
C ALA A 86 5.99 0.80 0.75
N ILE A 87 7.23 0.65 1.20
CA ILE A 87 7.96 1.63 2.02
C ILE A 87 9.29 1.95 1.34
N ASN A 88 9.58 3.25 1.20
CA ASN A 88 10.87 3.74 0.71
C ASN A 88 11.63 4.44 1.85
N TYR A 89 12.81 3.89 2.13
CA TYR A 89 13.71 4.29 3.18
C TYR A 89 14.71 5.38 2.75
N GLN A 90 14.67 5.84 1.50
CA GLN A 90 15.48 6.97 1.07
C GLN A 90 15.03 8.23 1.79
N ASN A 91 15.99 8.97 2.36
CA ASN A 91 15.77 10.22 3.09
C ASN A 91 14.81 10.12 4.29
N ILE A 92 14.46 8.91 4.73
CA ILE A 92 13.63 8.68 5.92
C ILE A 92 14.48 8.94 7.18
N SER A 93 13.87 9.50 8.23
CA SER A 93 14.58 9.66 9.51
C SER A 93 14.79 8.31 10.21
N ASP A 94 15.82 8.21 11.06
CA ASP A 94 16.11 6.98 11.83
C ASP A 94 14.93 6.56 12.72
N GLU A 95 14.23 7.53 13.31
CA GLU A 95 13.02 7.27 14.11
C GLU A 95 11.91 6.64 13.27
N THR A 96 11.66 7.18 12.07
CA THR A 96 10.62 6.66 11.17
C THR A 96 11.05 5.31 10.59
N ARG A 97 12.33 5.13 10.25
CA ARG A 97 12.89 3.83 9.84
C ARG A 97 12.59 2.76 10.88
N LYS A 98 12.87 3.04 12.15
CA LYS A 98 12.60 2.10 13.25
C LYS A 98 11.11 1.76 13.36
N LYS A 99 10.22 2.74 13.22
CA LYS A 99 8.77 2.49 13.18
C LYS A 99 8.38 1.58 12.01
N CYS A 100 8.90 1.84 10.80
CA CYS A 100 8.68 0.98 9.63
C CYS A 100 9.19 -0.45 9.84
N GLU A 101 10.37 -0.62 10.43
CA GLU A 101 10.94 -1.94 10.75
C GLU A 101 10.08 -2.67 11.78
N GLU A 102 9.64 -2.00 12.84
CA GLU A 102 8.73 -2.57 13.84
C GLU A 102 7.38 -2.99 13.20
N LEU A 103 6.83 -2.17 12.30
CA LEU A 103 5.61 -2.48 11.55
C LEU A 103 5.78 -3.76 10.71
N LEU A 104 6.87 -3.84 9.96
CA LEU A 104 7.14 -4.95 9.05
C LEU A 104 7.49 -6.24 9.78
N GLU A 105 8.18 -6.18 10.92
CA GLU A 105 8.65 -7.37 11.63
C GLU A 105 7.63 -7.92 12.64
N LYS A 106 7.00 -7.04 13.43
CA LYS A 106 6.08 -7.44 14.51
C LYS A 106 4.66 -7.66 14.02
N TYR A 107 4.21 -6.87 13.05
CA TYR A 107 2.81 -6.82 12.61
C TYR A 107 2.65 -7.32 11.17
N LYS A 108 3.42 -8.32 10.74
CA LYS A 108 3.24 -8.91 9.41
C LYS A 108 1.95 -9.75 9.32
N MET A 109 1.15 -9.53 8.27
CA MET A 109 -0.05 -10.33 7.98
C MET A 109 0.23 -11.53 7.06
N MET A 110 1.15 -11.36 6.10
CA MET A 110 1.62 -12.42 5.21
C MET A 110 3.15 -12.50 5.26
N PRO A 111 3.75 -13.65 4.91
CA PRO A 111 5.21 -13.73 4.71
C PRO A 111 5.68 -12.67 3.70
N HIS A 112 6.85 -12.07 3.95
CA HIS A 112 7.44 -11.06 3.08
C HIS A 112 7.59 -11.59 1.64
N ASP A 113 7.19 -10.78 0.66
CA ASP A 113 7.42 -11.08 -0.76
C ASP A 113 8.91 -10.87 -1.14
N ASP A 114 9.63 -9.97 -0.47
CA ASP A 114 11.04 -9.64 -0.76
C ASP A 114 11.99 -10.13 0.35
N VAL A 115 12.68 -11.23 0.06
CA VAL A 115 13.64 -11.92 0.96
C VAL A 115 15.03 -11.27 0.95
N THR A 116 15.30 -10.41 -0.03
CA THR A 116 16.57 -9.69 -0.14
C THR A 116 16.40 -8.35 0.56
N PRO A 117 17.24 -7.95 1.54
CA PRO A 117 17.15 -6.62 2.14
C PRO A 117 17.52 -5.55 1.10
N PRO A 118 16.57 -4.77 0.57
CA PRO A 118 16.96 -3.66 -0.27
C PRO A 118 17.30 -2.53 0.69
N THR A 119 18.46 -1.92 0.52
CA THR A 119 18.90 -0.78 1.34
C THR A 119 17.94 0.43 1.24
N GLN A 120 17.03 0.42 0.26
CA GLN A 120 16.18 1.56 -0.10
C GLN A 120 14.68 1.29 -0.09
N PHE A 121 14.18 0.10 -0.41
CA PHE A 121 12.74 -0.14 -0.63
C PHE A 121 12.29 -1.45 -0.01
N ARG A 122 11.08 -1.54 0.55
CA ARG A 122 10.49 -2.83 0.95
C ARG A 122 9.01 -2.89 0.66
N ARG A 123 8.53 -4.10 0.34
CA ARG A 123 7.11 -4.40 0.17
C ARG A 123 6.66 -5.48 1.13
N LEU A 124 5.52 -5.27 1.76
CA LEU A 124 4.78 -6.26 2.52
C LEU A 124 3.51 -6.61 1.76
N CYS A 125 3.34 -7.89 1.40
CA CYS A 125 2.07 -8.36 0.86
C CYS A 125 1.05 -8.40 2.00
N LEU A 126 -0.13 -7.81 1.76
CA LEU A 126 -1.24 -7.84 2.72
C LEU A 126 -2.34 -8.79 2.26
N TYR A 127 -2.48 -8.97 0.93
CA TYR A 127 -3.45 -9.86 0.33
C TYR A 127 -3.09 -10.18 -1.12
N GLU A 128 -3.51 -11.36 -1.57
CA GLU A 128 -3.43 -11.81 -2.96
C GLU A 128 -4.77 -12.40 -3.39
N TYR A 129 -5.28 -11.97 -4.53
CA TYR A 129 -6.44 -12.57 -5.21
C TYR A 129 -6.00 -13.22 -6.51
N LYS A 130 -6.45 -14.44 -6.80
CA LYS A 130 -6.21 -15.11 -8.09
C LYS A 130 -7.30 -14.73 -9.08
N ILE A 131 -6.89 -14.14 -10.19
CA ILE A 131 -7.75 -13.84 -11.33
C ILE A 131 -7.91 -15.13 -12.13
N ASN A 132 -9.15 -15.49 -12.41
CA ASN A 132 -9.50 -16.63 -13.26
C ASN A 132 -10.34 -16.17 -14.46
N ASP A 133 -10.83 -17.10 -15.27
CA ASP A 133 -11.58 -16.78 -16.49
C ASP A 133 -12.99 -16.24 -16.20
N SER A 134 -13.52 -16.42 -14.99
CA SER A 134 -14.81 -15.86 -14.57
C SER A 134 -14.68 -14.50 -13.86
N THR A 135 -13.47 -13.99 -13.66
CA THR A 135 -13.23 -12.66 -13.08
C THR A 135 -13.66 -11.57 -14.06
N ASN A 136 -14.86 -11.01 -13.84
CA ASN A 136 -15.39 -9.84 -14.54
C ASN A 136 -15.14 -8.55 -13.72
N GLU A 137 -15.61 -7.41 -14.23
CA GLU A 137 -15.44 -6.10 -13.58
C GLU A 137 -16.09 -6.03 -12.19
N GLU A 138 -17.32 -6.52 -12.06
CA GLU A 138 -18.03 -6.61 -10.77
C GLU A 138 -17.20 -7.39 -9.75
N LYS A 139 -16.65 -8.54 -10.16
CA LYS A 139 -15.77 -9.35 -9.31
C LYS A 139 -14.49 -8.62 -8.93
N ILE A 140 -13.89 -7.87 -9.85
CA ILE A 140 -12.69 -7.07 -9.54
C ILE A 140 -13.03 -6.03 -8.48
N ARG A 141 -14.14 -5.29 -8.65
CA ARG A 141 -14.59 -4.26 -7.71
C ARG A 141 -14.90 -4.86 -6.32
N GLU A 142 -15.60 -6.00 -6.26
CA GLU A 142 -15.84 -6.72 -5.01
C GLU A 142 -14.53 -7.11 -4.29
N GLU A 143 -13.54 -7.60 -5.04
CA GLU A 143 -12.25 -7.97 -4.47
C GLU A 143 -11.45 -6.72 -4.07
N MET A 144 -11.60 -5.58 -4.75
CA MET A 144 -10.98 -4.31 -4.33
C MET A 144 -11.56 -3.82 -3.01
N ASP A 145 -12.87 -3.97 -2.80
CA ASP A 145 -13.48 -3.62 -1.52
C ASP A 145 -12.98 -4.53 -0.40
N LYS A 146 -12.88 -5.85 -0.62
CA LYS A 146 -12.30 -6.78 0.37
C LYS A 146 -10.85 -6.43 0.70
N LEU A 147 -10.06 -6.13 -0.32
CA LEU A 147 -8.68 -5.67 -0.18
C LEU A 147 -8.59 -4.43 0.70
N PHE A 148 -9.44 -3.46 0.44
CA PHE A 148 -9.51 -2.22 1.18
C PHE A 148 -9.92 -2.43 2.65
N TYR A 149 -10.95 -3.23 2.91
CA TYR A 149 -11.35 -3.54 4.29
C TYR A 149 -10.28 -4.32 5.06
N GLN A 150 -9.54 -5.20 4.38
CA GLN A 150 -8.42 -5.90 5.00
C GLN A 150 -7.27 -4.94 5.36
N MET A 151 -7.00 -3.96 4.50
CA MET A 151 -6.03 -2.90 4.79
C MET A 151 -6.48 -2.01 5.95
N LYS A 152 -7.76 -1.61 6.01
CA LYS A 152 -8.30 -0.86 7.16
C LYS A 152 -8.17 -1.64 8.46
N GLY A 153 -8.58 -2.91 8.47
CA GLY A 153 -8.44 -3.77 9.65
C GLY A 153 -6.99 -3.95 10.08
N TYR A 154 -6.05 -3.96 9.11
CA TYR A 154 -4.62 -3.97 9.39
C TYR A 154 -4.15 -2.70 10.11
N GLU A 155 -4.55 -1.53 9.62
CA GLU A 155 -4.22 -0.24 10.25
C GLU A 155 -4.80 -0.14 11.66
N GLU A 156 -6.07 -0.49 11.84
CA GLU A 156 -6.74 -0.47 13.13
C GLU A 156 -6.03 -1.38 14.14
N PHE A 157 -5.65 -2.59 13.70
CA PHE A 157 -4.89 -3.52 14.52
C PHE A 157 -3.54 -2.93 14.97
N ILE A 158 -2.79 -2.29 14.06
CA ILE A 158 -1.53 -1.64 14.40
C ILE A 158 -1.74 -0.52 15.39
N CYS A 159 -2.68 0.39 15.13
CA CYS A 159 -2.98 1.52 16.00
C CYS A 159 -3.31 1.04 17.41
N TYR A 160 -4.20 0.04 17.53
CA TYR A 160 -4.53 -0.59 18.80
C TYR A 160 -3.30 -1.15 19.52
N LYS A 161 -2.42 -1.87 18.81
CA LYS A 161 -1.21 -2.46 19.42
C LYS A 161 -0.22 -1.42 19.89
N MET A 162 -0.03 -0.35 19.12
CA MET A 162 0.86 0.74 19.51
C MET A 162 0.36 1.50 20.73
N ASP A 163 -0.96 1.70 20.86
CA ASP A 163 -1.53 2.33 22.06
C ASP A 163 -1.48 1.41 23.28
N GLU A 164 -1.70 0.10 23.12
CA GLU A 164 -1.52 -0.90 24.16
C GLU A 164 -0.08 -0.89 24.72
N GLU A 165 0.93 -0.80 23.86
CA GLU A 165 2.34 -0.72 24.25
C GLU A 165 2.71 0.59 24.95
N LYS A 166 2.11 1.73 24.54
CA LYS A 166 2.33 3.02 25.22
C LYS A 166 1.80 2.99 26.65
N ASN A 167 0.59 2.45 26.84
CA ASN A 167 -0.05 2.38 28.16
C ASN A 167 0.75 1.49 29.13
N LYS A 168 1.31 0.38 28.65
CA LYS A 168 2.19 -0.51 29.44
C LYS A 168 3.53 0.11 29.86
N LYS A 169 4.01 1.15 29.17
CA LYS A 169 5.26 1.85 29.50
C LYS A 169 5.05 3.03 30.45
N ALA A 170 3.80 3.43 30.67
CA ALA A 170 3.43 4.51 31.58
C ALA A 170 3.10 4.00 33.01
N GLU A 171 3.04 2.67 33.19
CA GLU A 171 2.92 1.96 34.47
C GLU A 171 4.31 1.56 35.01
#